data_AF-A0A076L502-F1
#
_entry.id   AF-A0A076L502-F1
#
_cell.length_a   1.000
_cell.length_b   1.000
_cell.length_c   1.000
_cell.angle_alpha   90.00
_cell.angle_beta   90.00
_cell.angle_gamma   90.00
#
_symmetry.space_group_name_H-M   'P 1'
#
loop_
_entity.id
_entity.type
_entity.pdbx_description
1 polymer ?
#
loop_
_entity_poly.entity_id
_entity_poly.type
_entity_poly.pdbx_seq_one_letter_code
_entity_poly.pdbx_strand_id
1 'polypeptide(L)'
;VKPNLGHGEGAAALTSVIKCVLALENKVIPPNINFETPNPNILFQKYNLQVPVDPIPWPADRRERISVSAFGFGGANGHVSGRVLLDESNTLLTWTLFQVILDSAASFGIGYCATSEDGGSSDANSLNETVADSGDSLNASLSTGPSSKTSDCDSVSPKEFPRLILLSARSEKSLKERVSLFKDYVPSSTASIDDIAYTLGMRVAHLSHRAFAIYHNSKATESPEFSIAKKAISSKDQDKKIAYVFTGQGAQ
;
A
#
# COMPACT_ATOMS: atom_id res chain seq x y z
N VAL A 1 13.41 12.25 -13.18
CA VAL A 1 13.36 12.75 -11.78
C VAL A 1 14.29 13.92 -11.60
N LYS A 2 15.62 13.72 -11.71
CA LYS A 2 16.59 14.80 -11.46
C LYS A 2 16.37 16.08 -12.27
N PRO A 3 16.01 16.01 -13.57
CA PRO A 3 15.71 17.24 -14.31
C PRO A 3 14.53 18.02 -13.73
N ASN A 4 13.53 17.34 -13.16
CA ASN A 4 12.31 17.95 -12.63
C ASN A 4 12.45 18.44 -11.18
N LEU A 5 13.13 17.68 -10.32
CA LEU A 5 13.16 17.90 -8.86
C LEU A 5 14.56 18.22 -8.31
N GLY A 6 15.58 18.26 -9.18
CA GLY A 6 16.97 18.37 -8.76
C GLY A 6 17.54 17.06 -8.21
N HIS A 7 18.76 17.15 -7.70
CA HIS A 7 19.46 16.02 -7.09
C HIS A 7 19.17 15.95 -5.59
N GLY A 8 18.21 15.13 -5.18
CA GLY A 8 17.82 14.95 -3.77
C GLY A 8 18.79 14.15 -2.91
N GLU A 9 20.08 14.06 -3.28
CA GLU A 9 21.16 13.39 -2.55
C GLU A 9 20.75 12.00 -2.02
N GLY A 10 20.71 11.81 -0.69
CA GLY A 10 20.31 10.55 -0.05
C GLY A 10 18.90 10.07 -0.41
N ALA A 11 18.01 10.97 -0.85
CA ALA A 11 16.66 10.65 -1.30
C ALA A 11 16.54 10.45 -2.83
N ALA A 12 17.62 10.61 -3.60
CA ALA A 12 17.57 10.54 -5.07
C ALA A 12 17.15 9.16 -5.60
N ALA A 13 17.55 8.08 -4.90
CA ALA A 13 17.15 6.73 -5.25
C ALA A 13 15.65 6.49 -4.99
N LEU A 14 15.17 6.88 -3.80
CA LEU A 14 13.76 6.70 -3.42
C LEU A 14 12.80 7.47 -4.33
N THR A 15 13.12 8.72 -4.66
CA THR A 15 12.34 9.52 -5.62
C THR A 15 12.30 8.89 -7.01
N SER A 16 13.36 8.18 -7.42
CA SER A 16 13.39 7.42 -8.66
C SER A 16 12.49 6.18 -8.61
N VAL A 17 12.47 5.45 -7.49
CA VAL A 17 11.54 4.33 -7.29
C VAL A 17 10.09 4.80 -7.33
N ILE A 18 9.75 5.91 -6.65
CA ILE A 18 8.40 6.49 -6.68
C ILE A 18 7.98 6.84 -8.12
N LYS A 19 8.86 7.49 -8.90
CA LYS A 19 8.60 7.75 -10.33
C LYS A 19 8.27 6.46 -11.08
N CYS A 20 9.06 5.42 -10.87
CA CYS A 20 8.88 4.16 -11.59
C CYS A 20 7.58 3.43 -11.19
N VAL A 21 7.21 3.45 -9.90
CA VAL A 21 5.92 2.90 -9.44
C VAL A 21 4.75 3.65 -10.07
N LEU A 22 4.74 4.98 -10.00
CA LEU A 22 3.68 5.79 -10.58
C LEU A 22 3.59 5.61 -12.11
N ALA A 23 4.73 5.48 -12.80
CA ALA A 23 4.75 5.24 -14.24
C ALA A 23 4.12 3.89 -14.63
N LEU A 24 4.32 2.86 -13.80
CA LEU A 24 3.72 1.53 -13.98
C LEU A 24 2.23 1.49 -13.64
N GLU A 25 1.83 2.12 -12.54
CA GLU A 25 0.41 2.24 -12.15
C GLU A 25 -0.40 2.98 -13.23
N ASN A 26 0.17 4.05 -13.78
CA ASN A 26 -0.49 4.86 -14.81
C ASN A 26 -0.25 4.37 -16.25
N LYS A 27 0.54 3.29 -16.44
CA LYS A 27 0.90 2.74 -17.76
C LYS A 27 1.47 3.78 -18.73
N VAL A 28 2.22 4.74 -18.21
CA VAL A 28 2.81 5.83 -19.00
C VAL A 28 4.22 6.12 -18.49
N ILE A 29 5.19 6.14 -19.39
CA ILE A 29 6.55 6.61 -19.15
C ILE A 29 6.54 8.14 -19.27
N PRO A 30 6.74 8.88 -18.17
CA PRO A 30 6.68 10.34 -18.20
C PRO A 30 7.94 10.94 -18.83
N PRO A 31 7.80 12.11 -19.47
CA PRO A 31 8.87 12.76 -20.23
C PRO A 31 10.04 13.21 -19.34
N ASN A 32 11.19 13.34 -19.96
CA ASN A 32 12.39 13.92 -19.39
C ASN A 32 12.55 15.35 -19.92
N ILE A 33 12.53 16.33 -19.02
CA ILE A 33 12.66 17.74 -19.39
C ILE A 33 14.11 18.12 -19.67
N ASN A 34 14.31 19.23 -20.38
CA ASN A 34 15.62 19.80 -20.72
C ASN A 34 16.51 18.84 -21.53
N PHE A 35 15.91 18.04 -22.40
CA PHE A 35 16.61 17.11 -23.28
C PHE A 35 16.30 17.44 -24.75
N GLU A 36 17.21 18.15 -25.40
CA GLU A 36 17.09 18.55 -26.81
C GLU A 36 18.16 17.90 -27.67
N THR A 37 19.43 18.20 -27.39
CA THR A 37 20.56 17.67 -28.15
C THR A 37 21.20 16.51 -27.39
N PRO A 38 21.11 15.26 -27.89
CA PRO A 38 21.75 14.11 -27.26
C PRO A 38 23.28 14.24 -27.32
N ASN A 39 23.96 13.74 -26.29
CA ASN A 39 25.42 13.71 -26.27
C ASN A 39 25.96 12.80 -27.39
N PRO A 40 26.79 13.30 -28.33
CA PRO A 40 27.26 12.54 -29.49
C PRO A 40 28.15 11.35 -29.13
N ASN A 41 28.75 11.35 -27.93
CA ASN A 41 29.58 10.24 -27.46
C ASN A 41 28.74 9.01 -27.04
N ILE A 42 27.42 9.15 -26.92
CA ILE A 42 26.51 8.06 -26.56
C ILE A 42 25.89 7.48 -27.84
N LEU A 43 26.16 6.20 -28.10
CA LEU A 43 25.66 5.49 -29.28
C LEU A 43 24.22 4.98 -29.06
N PHE A 44 23.24 5.89 -29.00
CA PHE A 44 21.83 5.57 -28.72
C PHE A 44 21.26 4.49 -29.64
N GLN A 45 21.48 4.60 -30.95
CA GLN A 45 20.97 3.66 -31.95
C GLN A 45 21.57 2.25 -31.78
N LYS A 46 22.89 2.16 -31.50
CA LYS A 46 23.58 0.89 -31.32
C LYS A 46 23.06 0.11 -30.11
N TYR A 47 22.71 0.82 -29.03
CA TYR A 47 22.26 0.22 -27.77
C TYR A 47 20.75 0.22 -27.59
N ASN A 48 19.99 0.59 -28.64
CA ASN A 48 18.53 0.70 -28.60
C ASN A 48 18.02 1.54 -27.40
N LEU A 49 18.71 2.65 -27.13
CA LEU A 49 18.38 3.57 -26.04
C LEU A 49 17.50 4.70 -26.56
N GLN A 50 16.43 5.00 -25.83
CA GLN A 50 15.55 6.12 -26.12
C GLN A 50 15.32 6.92 -24.83
N VAL A 51 15.41 8.24 -24.93
CA VAL A 51 15.03 9.16 -23.85
C VAL A 51 13.62 9.69 -24.15
N PRO A 52 12.63 9.49 -23.26
CA PRO A 52 11.29 10.00 -23.49
C PRO A 52 11.28 11.52 -23.37
N VAL A 53 10.89 12.24 -24.43
CA VAL A 53 10.69 13.70 -24.42
C VAL A 53 9.22 14.08 -24.31
N ASP A 54 8.33 13.18 -24.72
CA ASP A 54 6.89 13.23 -24.56
C ASP A 54 6.40 12.07 -23.67
N PRO A 55 5.16 12.10 -23.14
CA PRO A 55 4.56 10.96 -22.47
C PRO A 55 4.44 9.77 -23.42
N ILE A 56 5.07 8.64 -23.08
CA ILE A 56 5.05 7.41 -23.90
C ILE A 56 4.18 6.35 -23.20
N PRO A 57 3.15 5.79 -23.84
CA PRO A 57 2.41 4.66 -23.30
C PRO A 57 3.33 3.47 -22.99
N TRP A 58 3.05 2.74 -21.92
CA TRP A 58 3.83 1.56 -21.59
C TRP A 58 3.64 0.47 -22.67
N PRO A 59 4.71 -0.16 -23.17
CA PRO A 59 4.58 -1.19 -24.21
C PRO A 59 3.80 -2.41 -23.71
N ALA A 60 2.72 -2.78 -24.42
CA ALA A 60 1.86 -3.92 -24.08
C ALA A 60 2.41 -5.28 -24.57
N ASP A 61 3.36 -5.26 -25.49
CA ASP A 61 3.98 -6.42 -26.13
C ASP A 61 4.94 -7.20 -25.22
N ARG A 62 5.24 -6.66 -24.02
CA ARG A 62 6.27 -7.18 -23.13
C ARG A 62 5.89 -7.02 -21.67
N ARG A 63 6.57 -7.78 -20.82
CA ARG A 63 6.42 -7.67 -19.37
C ARG A 63 6.95 -6.33 -18.87
N GLU A 64 6.18 -5.72 -17.97
CA GLU A 64 6.55 -4.44 -17.36
C GLU A 64 7.71 -4.61 -16.40
N ARG A 65 8.82 -3.95 -16.72
CA ARG A 65 10.04 -3.98 -15.94
C ARG A 65 10.62 -2.59 -15.82
N ILE A 66 11.10 -2.29 -14.63
CA ILE A 66 11.78 -1.04 -14.31
C ILE A 66 13.13 -1.36 -13.71
N SER A 67 14.04 -0.41 -13.88
CA SER A 67 15.35 -0.45 -13.26
C SER A 67 15.69 0.94 -12.75
N VAL A 68 16.26 0.98 -11.55
CA VAL A 68 16.75 2.19 -10.91
C VAL A 68 18.23 1.97 -10.55
N SER A 69 19.07 2.87 -11.04
CA SER A 69 20.50 2.90 -10.72
C SER A 69 20.84 4.16 -9.92
N ALA A 70 21.65 4.00 -8.88
CA ALA A 70 22.19 5.07 -8.07
C ALA A 70 23.71 4.88 -7.90
N PHE A 71 24.47 5.92 -8.21
CA PHE A 71 25.93 5.93 -8.13
C PHE A 71 26.36 7.03 -7.18
N GLY A 72 26.89 6.64 -6.02
CA GLY A 72 27.34 7.57 -4.99
C GLY A 72 28.71 8.14 -5.30
N PHE A 73 28.95 9.40 -4.91
CA PHE A 73 30.25 10.04 -5.10
C PHE A 73 31.41 9.26 -4.45
N GLY A 74 31.14 8.59 -3.31
CA GLY A 74 32.12 7.73 -2.62
C GLY A 74 32.39 6.38 -3.28
N GLY A 75 31.87 6.10 -4.48
CA GLY A 75 32.08 4.85 -5.20
C GLY A 75 31.18 3.68 -4.76
N ALA A 76 30.26 3.91 -3.82
CA ALA A 76 29.22 2.95 -3.48
C ALA A 76 28.08 3.04 -4.51
N ASN A 77 27.84 1.94 -5.22
CA ASN A 77 26.87 1.86 -6.29
C ASN A 77 25.74 0.90 -5.93
N GLY A 78 24.52 1.27 -6.27
CA GLY A 78 23.34 0.45 -6.03
C GLY A 78 22.48 0.34 -7.28
N HIS A 79 21.99 -0.85 -7.55
CA HIS A 79 21.06 -1.12 -8.63
C HIS A 79 19.89 -1.94 -8.12
N VAL A 80 18.68 -1.55 -8.52
CA VAL A 80 17.45 -2.29 -8.25
C VAL A 80 16.72 -2.50 -9.55
N SER A 81 16.33 -3.75 -9.80
CA SER A 81 15.44 -4.10 -10.90
C SER A 81 14.15 -4.70 -10.34
N GLY A 82 13.03 -4.37 -10.95
CA GLY A 82 11.72 -4.77 -10.47
C GLY A 82 10.79 -5.12 -11.62
N ARG A 83 9.92 -6.09 -11.36
CA ARG A 83 8.76 -6.41 -12.20
C ARG A 83 7.52 -6.16 -11.36
N VAL A 84 6.46 -5.67 -11.98
CA VAL A 84 5.14 -5.69 -11.37
C VAL A 84 4.42 -6.99 -11.74
N LEU A 85 3.95 -7.70 -10.73
CA LEU A 85 2.97 -8.79 -10.86
C LEU A 85 1.62 -8.17 -10.52
N LEU A 86 0.80 -7.87 -11.54
CA LEU A 86 -0.61 -7.58 -11.33
C LEU A 86 -1.34 -8.92 -11.36
N ASP A 87 -1.96 -9.31 -10.25
CA ASP A 87 -2.99 -10.35 -10.21
C ASP A 87 -4.33 -9.76 -10.72
N GLU A 88 -5.25 -10.60 -11.21
CA GLU A 88 -6.57 -10.20 -11.75
C GLU A 88 -7.43 -9.43 -10.73
N SER A 89 -7.08 -9.49 -9.45
CA SER A 89 -7.71 -8.75 -8.35
C SER A 89 -7.21 -7.31 -8.16
N ASN A 90 -6.25 -6.83 -8.96
CA ASN A 90 -5.65 -5.49 -8.83
C ASN A 90 -5.03 -5.23 -7.43
N THR A 91 -4.71 -6.29 -6.68
CA THR A 91 -4.14 -6.22 -5.34
C THR A 91 -2.62 -5.97 -5.43
N LEU A 92 -2.15 -4.89 -4.80
CA LEU A 92 -0.78 -4.36 -4.92
C LEU A 92 0.32 -5.30 -4.38
N LEU A 93 1.35 -5.43 -5.23
CA LEU A 93 2.79 -5.47 -4.92
C LEU A 93 3.38 -6.67 -4.18
N THR A 94 3.47 -7.83 -4.85
CA THR A 94 4.62 -8.72 -4.61
C THR A 94 5.83 -8.21 -5.39
N TRP A 95 6.69 -7.44 -4.72
CA TRP A 95 8.04 -7.19 -5.21
C TRP A 95 8.83 -8.49 -5.04
N THR A 96 9.03 -9.25 -6.11
CA THR A 96 10.18 -10.14 -6.13
C THR A 96 11.40 -9.25 -6.29
N LEU A 97 12.01 -8.87 -5.15
CA LEU A 97 13.27 -8.14 -5.12
C LEU A 97 14.33 -9.02 -5.78
N PHE A 98 14.54 -8.84 -7.08
CA PHE A 98 15.68 -9.44 -7.75
C PHE A 98 16.89 -8.58 -7.42
N GLN A 99 17.69 -9.07 -6.48
CA GLN A 99 19.06 -8.70 -6.17
C GLN A 99 19.32 -7.18 -6.09
N VAL A 100 19.40 -6.64 -4.87
CA VAL A 100 20.14 -5.39 -4.66
C VAL A 100 21.62 -5.74 -4.80
N ILE A 101 22.22 -5.43 -5.94
CA ILE A 101 23.67 -5.54 -6.11
C ILE A 101 24.26 -4.22 -5.60
N LEU A 102 24.86 -4.27 -4.42
CA LEU A 102 25.71 -3.22 -3.88
C LEU A 102 27.15 -3.57 -4.24
N ASP A 103 27.65 -2.96 -5.31
CA ASP A 103 29.08 -2.97 -5.59
C ASP A 103 29.69 -1.75 -4.90
N SER A 104 30.33 -1.97 -3.75
CA SER A 104 31.11 -0.94 -3.08
C SER A 104 32.59 -1.12 -3.39
N ALA A 105 33.22 -0.10 -3.99
CA ALA A 105 34.68 0.00 -4.02
C ALA A 105 35.27 0.55 -2.70
N ALA A 106 34.44 0.77 -1.68
CA ALA A 106 34.87 1.28 -0.39
C ALA A 106 34.33 0.39 0.74
N SER A 107 35.22 -0.34 1.39
CA SER A 107 35.01 -0.91 2.72
C SER A 107 34.77 0.23 3.71
N PHE A 108 33.52 0.67 3.87
CA PHE A 108 33.09 1.44 5.04
C PHE A 108 31.78 0.85 5.53
N GLY A 109 31.84 0.31 6.75
CA GLY A 109 30.79 -0.47 7.37
C GLY A 109 29.49 0.30 7.48
N ILE A 110 28.45 -0.23 6.85
CA ILE A 110 27.07 -0.03 7.28
C ILE A 110 26.69 -1.33 7.98
N GLY A 111 26.73 -1.29 9.31
CA GLY A 111 26.28 -2.39 10.15
C GLY A 111 24.80 -2.66 9.88
N TYR A 112 24.49 -3.85 9.40
CA TYR A 112 23.15 -4.41 9.49
C TYR A 112 22.84 -4.60 10.98
N CYS A 113 21.97 -3.77 11.55
CA CYS A 113 21.37 -4.04 12.84
C CYS A 113 20.25 -5.07 12.61
N ALA A 114 20.65 -6.33 12.43
CA ALA A 114 19.75 -7.46 12.64
C ALA A 114 19.59 -7.61 14.15
N THR A 115 18.38 -7.47 14.66
CA THR A 115 18.04 -7.86 16.03
C THR A 115 18.14 -9.39 16.11
N SER A 116 19.32 -9.89 16.45
CA SER A 116 19.53 -11.25 16.93
C SER A 116 19.06 -11.30 18.38
N GLU A 117 17.88 -11.86 18.60
CA GLU A 117 17.56 -12.51 19.87
C GLU A 117 18.37 -13.82 19.90
N ASP A 118 19.43 -13.85 20.69
CA ASP A 118 20.17 -15.08 20.97
C ASP A 118 20.41 -15.21 22.48
N GLY A 119 20.19 -16.44 22.96
CA GLY A 119 20.43 -16.92 24.30
C GLY A 119 19.26 -17.81 24.76
N GLY A 120 19.22 -19.12 24.52
CA GLY A 120 20.27 -20.08 24.20
C GLY A 120 20.28 -21.17 25.27
N SER A 121 20.25 -22.45 24.88
CA SER A 121 21.11 -23.51 25.46
C SER A 121 20.83 -24.87 24.81
N SER A 122 21.91 -25.51 24.34
CA SER A 122 22.26 -26.94 24.48
C SER A 122 21.31 -27.98 23.83
N ASP A 123 21.72 -28.92 22.99
CA ASP A 123 22.95 -29.71 22.99
C ASP A 123 23.27 -30.32 21.61
N ALA A 124 24.51 -30.75 21.51
CA ALA A 124 25.19 -31.28 20.35
C ALA A 124 24.82 -32.72 19.96
N ASN A 125 25.30 -33.06 18.75
CA ASN A 125 25.74 -34.36 18.25
C ASN A 125 24.76 -35.24 17.46
N SER A 126 25.13 -35.36 16.17
CA SER A 126 25.49 -36.62 15.48
C SER A 126 24.39 -37.63 15.21
N LEU A 127 24.15 -37.93 13.92
CA LEU A 127 24.49 -39.22 13.28
C LEU A 127 23.76 -39.36 11.92
N ASN A 128 24.58 -39.70 10.92
CA ASN A 128 24.38 -40.52 9.71
C ASN A 128 23.01 -40.72 9.02
N GLU A 129 23.14 -40.71 7.69
CA GLU A 129 22.35 -41.42 6.68
C GLU A 129 21.70 -42.75 7.14
N THR A 130 20.48 -43.03 6.70
CA THR A 130 20.18 -44.11 5.73
C THR A 130 18.67 -44.21 5.40
N VAL A 131 18.44 -44.74 4.20
CA VAL A 131 17.21 -45.03 3.47
C VAL A 131 16.29 -46.02 4.20
N ALA A 132 14.96 -45.81 4.16
CA ALA A 132 13.97 -46.87 3.91
C ALA A 132 12.54 -46.33 3.71
N ASP A 133 11.97 -46.80 2.61
CA ASP A 133 10.58 -46.83 2.17
C ASP A 133 9.65 -47.49 3.20
N SER A 134 8.43 -46.96 3.36
CA SER A 134 7.20 -47.66 3.74
C SER A 134 6.04 -46.67 3.75
N GLY A 135 5.08 -46.89 2.84
CA GLY A 135 3.85 -46.12 2.78
C GLY A 135 2.93 -46.39 3.97
N ASP A 136 2.16 -45.37 4.35
CA ASP A 136 0.76 -45.59 4.69
C ASP A 136 -0.06 -44.32 4.48
N SER A 137 -1.10 -44.51 3.68
CA SER A 137 -2.11 -43.55 3.28
C SER A 137 -3.09 -43.26 4.41
N LEU A 138 -3.20 -42.00 4.81
CA LEU A 138 -4.37 -41.49 5.55
C LEU A 138 -4.85 -40.18 4.91
N ASN A 139 -5.81 -40.35 4.01
CA ASN A 139 -6.68 -39.29 3.50
C ASN A 139 -7.53 -38.76 4.67
N ALA A 140 -7.25 -37.53 5.12
CA ALA A 140 -8.20 -36.75 5.89
C ALA A 140 -8.77 -35.65 4.97
N SER A 141 -9.83 -36.01 4.28
CA SER A 141 -10.74 -35.13 3.57
C SER A 141 -11.41 -34.17 4.55
N LEU A 142 -10.93 -32.93 4.63
CA LEU A 142 -11.66 -31.86 5.31
C LEU A 142 -12.69 -31.27 4.36
N SER A 143 -13.94 -31.36 4.79
CA SER A 143 -15.17 -31.10 4.06
C SER A 143 -15.19 -29.80 3.26
N THR A 144 -15.49 -29.96 1.98
CA THR A 144 -16.08 -28.99 1.07
C THR A 144 -17.14 -28.13 1.76
N GLY A 145 -16.94 -26.81 1.73
CA GLY A 145 -17.96 -25.82 2.10
C GLY A 145 -19.24 -25.97 1.25
N PRO A 146 -20.37 -25.45 1.73
CA PRO A 146 -21.66 -25.71 1.09
C PRO A 146 -21.68 -25.20 -0.34
N SER A 147 -21.93 -26.15 -1.24
CA SER A 147 -22.19 -26.01 -2.67
C SER A 147 -23.21 -24.90 -2.95
N SER A 148 -22.85 -24.07 -3.93
CA SER A 148 -23.70 -23.05 -4.56
C SER A 148 -25.01 -23.67 -5.04
N LYS A 149 -26.09 -23.45 -4.28
CA LYS A 149 -27.43 -23.44 -4.85
C LYS A 149 -27.70 -22.04 -5.38
N THR A 150 -27.68 -21.93 -6.70
CA THR A 150 -28.26 -20.83 -7.45
C THR A 150 -29.78 -20.84 -7.20
N SER A 151 -30.20 -20.20 -6.13
CA SER A 151 -31.59 -19.75 -6.00
C SER A 151 -31.69 -18.39 -6.65
N ASP A 152 -32.57 -18.27 -7.64
CA ASP A 152 -33.07 -16.99 -8.15
C ASP A 152 -33.37 -16.07 -6.97
N CYS A 153 -32.49 -15.11 -6.73
CA CYS A 153 -32.74 -14.00 -5.84
C CYS A 153 -33.07 -12.81 -6.73
N ASP A 154 -34.37 -12.52 -6.73
CA ASP A 154 -34.98 -11.27 -7.16
C ASP A 154 -34.03 -10.08 -7.01
N SER A 155 -34.08 -9.20 -8.00
CA SER A 155 -33.46 -7.88 -8.06
C SER A 155 -33.89 -6.97 -6.92
N VAL A 156 -33.49 -7.31 -5.69
CA VAL A 156 -33.58 -6.44 -4.52
C VAL A 156 -32.45 -5.45 -4.69
N SER A 157 -32.78 -4.22 -5.06
CA SER A 157 -31.84 -3.10 -4.95
C SER A 157 -31.20 -3.16 -3.56
N PRO A 158 -29.86 -3.12 -3.43
CA PRO A 158 -29.23 -3.27 -2.13
C PRO A 158 -29.83 -2.22 -1.21
N LYS A 159 -30.51 -2.67 -0.14
CA LYS A 159 -31.10 -1.79 0.86
C LYS A 159 -30.04 -0.76 1.23
N GLU A 160 -30.35 0.52 1.06
CA GLU A 160 -29.44 1.62 1.35
C GLU A 160 -29.09 1.61 2.83
N PHE A 161 -28.01 0.92 3.17
CA PHE A 161 -27.56 0.83 4.54
C PHE A 161 -26.59 1.98 4.81
N PRO A 162 -26.83 2.81 5.84
CA PRO A 162 -25.97 3.95 6.11
C PRO A 162 -24.54 3.51 6.43
N ARG A 163 -23.55 4.27 5.98
CA ARG A 163 -22.13 4.03 6.25
C ARG A 163 -21.62 5.01 7.30
N LEU A 164 -20.86 4.49 8.26
CA LEU A 164 -20.21 5.31 9.27
C LEU A 164 -18.81 5.70 8.78
N ILE A 165 -18.61 7.00 8.53
CA ILE A 165 -17.31 7.57 8.18
C ILE A 165 -16.65 8.08 9.45
N LEU A 166 -15.42 7.65 9.69
CA LEU A 166 -14.64 8.00 10.89
C LEU A 166 -13.41 8.80 10.50
N LEU A 167 -13.23 9.97 11.10
CA LEU A 167 -12.01 10.77 10.97
C LEU A 167 -11.43 11.05 12.35
N SER A 168 -10.10 11.02 12.44
CA SER A 168 -9.42 11.39 13.67
C SER A 168 -8.12 12.15 13.42
N ALA A 169 -7.67 12.91 14.41
CA ALA A 169 -6.41 13.66 14.40
C ALA A 169 -5.84 13.83 15.82
N ARG A 170 -4.58 14.27 15.93
CA ARG A 170 -3.93 14.58 17.22
C ARG A 170 -4.34 15.94 17.80
N SER A 171 -4.81 16.86 16.96
CA SER A 171 -5.23 18.20 17.37
C SER A 171 -6.58 18.54 16.76
N GLU A 172 -7.32 19.46 17.39
CA GLU A 172 -8.60 19.95 16.86
C GLU A 172 -8.42 20.65 15.50
N LYS A 173 -7.37 21.46 15.35
CA LYS A 173 -7.05 22.14 14.09
C LYS A 173 -6.86 21.13 12.96
N SER A 174 -6.02 20.11 13.17
CA SER A 174 -5.78 19.06 12.17
C SER A 174 -7.03 18.22 11.88
N LEU A 175 -7.93 18.04 12.85
CA LEU A 175 -9.20 17.37 12.60
C LEU A 175 -10.09 18.20 11.67
N LYS A 176 -10.19 19.51 11.90
CA LYS A 176 -10.97 20.43 11.04
C LYS A 176 -10.40 20.45 9.62
N GLU A 177 -9.08 20.53 9.47
CA GLU A 177 -8.42 20.44 8.16
C GLU A 177 -8.70 19.10 7.46
N ARG A 178 -8.59 17.98 8.17
CA ARG A 178 -8.92 16.65 7.61
C ARG A 178 -10.38 16.52 7.20
N VAL A 179 -11.31 17.07 7.98
CA VAL A 179 -12.74 17.11 7.63
C VAL A 179 -12.94 17.93 6.35
N SER A 180 -12.29 19.09 6.22
CA SER A 180 -12.36 19.92 5.00
C SER A 180 -11.83 19.15 3.79
N LEU A 181 -10.61 18.61 3.88
CA LEU A 181 -10.00 17.84 2.79
C LEU A 181 -10.85 16.63 2.39
N PHE A 182 -11.49 15.96 3.36
CA PHE A 182 -12.34 14.83 3.07
C PHE A 182 -13.63 15.24 2.34
N LYS A 183 -14.21 16.39 2.69
CA LYS A 183 -15.38 16.93 1.97
C LYS A 183 -15.05 17.25 0.51
N ASP A 184 -13.82 17.67 0.22
CA ASP A 184 -13.36 17.93 -1.15
C ASP A 184 -13.01 16.62 -1.89
N TYR A 185 -12.52 15.62 -1.17
CA TYR A 185 -12.12 14.33 -1.72
C TYR A 185 -13.31 13.45 -2.14
N VAL A 186 -14.36 13.34 -1.32
CA VAL A 186 -15.47 12.40 -1.61
C VAL A 186 -16.13 12.65 -2.96
N PRO A 187 -16.50 13.90 -3.35
CA PRO A 187 -17.13 14.14 -4.64
C PRO A 187 -16.19 13.94 -5.85
N SER A 188 -14.87 14.04 -5.65
CA SER A 188 -13.88 13.89 -6.71
C SER A 188 -13.32 12.47 -6.83
N SER A 189 -13.61 11.61 -5.84
CA SER A 189 -13.12 10.23 -5.80
C SER A 189 -13.99 9.30 -6.64
N THR A 190 -13.34 8.37 -7.34
CA THR A 190 -14.00 7.25 -8.01
C THR A 190 -14.18 6.03 -7.10
N ALA A 191 -13.65 6.08 -5.87
CA ALA A 191 -13.69 4.96 -4.94
C ALA A 191 -15.09 4.77 -4.33
N SER A 192 -15.46 3.51 -4.07
CA SER A 192 -16.70 3.18 -3.38
C SER A 192 -16.70 3.74 -1.96
N ILE A 193 -17.82 4.32 -1.53
CA ILE A 193 -17.99 4.80 -0.16
C ILE A 193 -17.82 3.67 0.87
N ASP A 194 -18.14 2.43 0.49
CA ASP A 194 -18.01 1.25 1.33
C ASP A 194 -16.54 0.98 1.65
N ASP A 195 -15.68 1.05 0.64
CA ASP A 195 -14.24 0.85 0.78
C ASP A 195 -13.59 2.00 1.56
N ILE A 196 -14.06 3.24 1.34
CA ILE A 196 -13.62 4.40 2.10
C ILE A 196 -13.99 4.21 3.58
N ALA A 197 -15.23 3.86 3.88
CA ALA A 197 -15.71 3.62 5.24
C ALA A 197 -14.91 2.50 5.92
N TYR A 198 -14.72 1.38 5.22
CA TYR A 198 -13.94 0.25 5.71
C TYR A 198 -12.49 0.65 5.98
N THR A 199 -11.85 1.35 5.05
CA THR A 199 -10.45 1.81 5.19
C THR A 199 -10.30 2.73 6.38
N LEU A 200 -11.19 3.72 6.53
CA LEU A 200 -11.16 4.65 7.66
C LEU A 200 -11.46 3.98 9.00
N GLY A 201 -12.31 2.96 9.01
CA GLY A 201 -12.64 2.20 10.22
C GLY A 201 -11.53 1.25 10.66
N MET A 202 -10.93 0.53 9.72
CA MET A 202 -10.10 -0.65 10.01
C MET A 202 -8.62 -0.51 9.63
N ARG A 203 -8.27 0.40 8.72
CA ARG A 203 -6.90 0.53 8.17
C ARG A 203 -6.19 1.81 8.62
N VAL A 204 -6.84 2.64 9.43
CA VAL A 204 -6.28 3.91 9.93
C VAL A 204 -6.25 3.91 11.45
N ALA A 205 -5.22 4.52 12.03
CA ALA A 205 -5.11 4.71 13.47
C ALA A 205 -6.15 5.73 13.99
N HIS A 206 -6.79 5.41 15.12
CA HIS A 206 -7.82 6.26 15.74
C HIS A 206 -7.26 7.11 16.88
N LEU A 207 -7.12 8.41 16.61
CA LEU A 207 -6.48 9.38 17.50
C LEU A 207 -7.47 10.02 18.49
N SER A 208 -6.99 10.98 19.30
CA SER A 208 -7.75 11.57 20.41
C SER A 208 -8.85 12.52 19.97
N HIS A 209 -8.64 13.32 18.93
CA HIS A 209 -9.71 14.16 18.37
C HIS A 209 -10.42 13.36 17.28
N ARG A 210 -11.74 13.19 17.40
CA ARG A 210 -12.52 12.32 16.51
C ARG A 210 -13.73 13.07 15.95
N ALA A 211 -14.07 12.79 14.71
CA ALA A 211 -15.30 13.21 14.06
C ALA A 211 -15.91 12.00 13.35
N PHE A 212 -17.22 11.99 13.24
CA PHE A 212 -17.93 10.98 12.47
C PHE A 212 -19.02 11.61 11.60
N ALA A 213 -19.33 10.95 10.49
CA ALA A 213 -20.47 11.27 9.65
C ALA A 213 -21.20 9.98 9.29
N ILE A 214 -22.53 10.06 9.18
CA ILE A 214 -23.35 8.96 8.68
C ILE A 214 -23.70 9.30 7.23
N TYR A 215 -23.28 8.45 6.30
CA TYR A 215 -23.45 8.66 4.88
C TYR A 215 -24.52 7.74 4.31
N HIS A 216 -25.47 8.29 3.55
CA HIS A 216 -26.54 7.56 2.89
C HIS A 216 -26.31 7.61 1.37
N ASN A 217 -26.43 6.46 0.70
CA ASN A 217 -26.12 6.34 -0.73
C ASN A 217 -27.10 7.14 -1.63
N SER A 218 -28.35 7.34 -1.20
CA SER A 218 -29.34 8.22 -1.88
C SER A 218 -28.92 9.68 -1.95
N LYS A 219 -27.96 10.10 -1.12
CA LYS A 219 -27.46 11.48 -1.02
C LYS A 219 -26.00 11.58 -1.46
N ALA A 220 -25.56 10.74 -2.41
CA ALA A 220 -24.18 10.71 -2.91
C ALA A 220 -23.64 12.07 -3.38
N THR A 221 -24.51 13.03 -3.68
CA THR A 221 -24.15 14.39 -4.13
C THR A 221 -24.05 15.42 -2.99
N GLU A 222 -24.48 15.11 -1.77
CA GLU A 222 -24.40 16.01 -0.62
C GLU A 222 -23.08 15.80 0.15
N SER A 223 -22.40 16.90 0.49
CA SER A 223 -21.19 16.86 1.30
C SER A 223 -21.50 16.31 2.70
N PRO A 224 -20.73 15.33 3.21
CA PRO A 224 -20.99 14.72 4.51
C PRO A 224 -20.99 15.75 5.65
N GLU A 225 -22.04 15.76 6.45
CA GLU A 225 -22.09 16.57 7.66
C GLU A 225 -21.39 15.82 8.81
N PHE A 226 -20.28 16.38 9.28
CA PHE A 226 -19.47 15.77 10.33
C PHE A 226 -19.86 16.28 11.70
N SER A 227 -20.18 15.34 12.58
CA SER A 227 -20.29 15.57 14.01
C SER A 227 -18.91 15.47 14.66
N ILE A 228 -18.43 16.57 15.24
CA ILE A 228 -17.15 16.61 15.96
C ILE A 228 -17.40 16.13 17.38
N ALA A 229 -16.75 15.02 17.76
CA ALA A 229 -16.82 14.52 19.12
C ALA A 229 -15.92 15.35 20.04
N LYS A 230 -16.30 15.44 21.32
CA LYS A 230 -15.40 15.95 22.37
C LYS A 230 -14.09 15.13 22.32
N LYS A 231 -12.96 15.79 22.59
CA LYS A 231 -11.65 15.13 22.65
C LYS A 231 -11.78 13.84 23.44
N ALA A 232 -11.50 12.71 22.79
CA ALA A 232 -11.42 11.44 23.47
C ALA A 232 -10.30 11.58 24.50
N ILE A 233 -10.70 11.52 25.77
CA ILE A 233 -9.76 11.52 26.88
C ILE A 233 -8.81 10.36 26.60
N SER A 234 -7.53 10.71 26.40
CA SER A 234 -6.44 9.75 26.26
C SER A 234 -6.27 9.06 27.60
N SER A 235 -7.20 8.18 27.95
CA SER A 235 -6.91 7.16 28.93
C SER A 235 -6.27 6.04 28.14
N LYS A 236 -4.97 5.84 28.38
CA LYS A 236 -4.32 4.57 28.10
C LYS A 236 -4.94 3.41 28.91
N ASP A 237 -6.01 3.64 29.68
CA ASP A 237 -6.30 2.82 30.86
C ASP A 237 -7.71 2.98 31.47
N GLN A 238 -8.76 3.20 30.69
CA GLN A 238 -10.10 2.97 31.24
C GLN A 238 -10.93 2.09 30.33
N ASP A 239 -11.09 0.84 30.77
CA ASP A 239 -12.14 -0.06 30.35
C ASP A 239 -13.49 0.63 30.61
N LYS A 240 -14.05 1.23 29.56
CA LYS A 240 -15.29 1.99 29.67
C LYS A 240 -16.41 1.01 29.93
N LYS A 241 -16.94 1.00 31.15
CA LYS A 241 -18.11 0.20 31.51
C LYS A 241 -19.32 0.74 30.75
N ILE A 242 -19.92 -0.13 29.94
CA ILE A 242 -21.14 0.17 29.20
C ILE A 242 -22.32 -0.36 30.03
N ALA A 243 -23.26 0.52 30.37
CA ALA A 243 -24.51 0.13 31.00
C ALA A 243 -25.65 0.26 29.97
N TYR A 244 -26.38 -0.83 29.76
CA TYR A 244 -27.59 -0.83 28.95
C TYR A 244 -28.78 -0.54 29.87
N VAL A 245 -29.52 0.53 29.58
CA VAL A 245 -30.71 0.94 30.34
C VAL A 245 -31.94 0.54 29.54
N PHE A 246 -32.74 -0.38 30.08
CA PHE A 246 -33.98 -0.84 29.47
C PHE A 246 -35.15 -0.02 30.03
N THR A 247 -35.87 0.69 29.16
CA THR A 247 -37.02 1.51 29.56
C THR A 247 -38.22 0.64 29.90
N GLY A 248 -39.04 1.10 30.85
CA GLY A 248 -40.30 0.44 31.23
C GLY A 248 -41.45 0.72 30.25
N GLN A 249 -42.67 0.42 30.70
CA GLN A 249 -43.90 0.65 29.94
C GLN A 249 -44.11 2.14 29.62
N GLY A 250 -44.45 2.47 28.36
CA GLY A 250 -44.71 3.85 27.91
C GLY A 250 -43.67 4.46 26.96
N ALA A 251 -42.68 3.69 26.52
CA ALA A 251 -41.69 4.09 25.51
C ALA A 251 -42.05 3.66 24.07
N GLN A 252 -43.18 2.96 23.90
CA GLN A 252 -43.70 2.53 22.60
C GLN A 252 -44.42 3.64 21.83
#